data_AF-A0A8S9GLV0-F1
#
_entry.id   AF-A0A8S9GLV0-F1
#
_cell.length_a   1.000
_cell.length_b   1.000
_cell.length_c   1.000
_cell.angle_alpha   90.00
_cell.angle_beta   90.00
_cell.angle_gamma   90.00
#
_symmetry.space_group_name_H-M   'P 1'
#
loop_
_entity.id
_entity.type
_entity.pdbx_description
1 polymer ?
#
loop_
_entity_poly.entity_id
_entity_poly.type
_entity_poly.pdbx_seq_one_letter_code
_entity_poly.pdbx_strand_id
1 'polypeptide(L)'
;FKYLRKALNLLQYLLQEDDSGRSIAAGLGFPRVMMHLASSDDAETREAALRGLLELTREKNDGSGSSSIEKRDEKLRQLLEERIEGISSMSQEDLGTVKEERELVDSLWRVCYNEPSSLREKGLLVLPGEDESPPDVASKLFEPPLRASAANRNATEKKEEPIKLLGPAP
;
A
#
# COMPACT_ATOMS: atom_id res chain seq x y z
N PHE A 1 -24.53 -7.60 -0.51
CA PHE A 1 -23.15 -7.10 -0.73
C PHE A 1 -22.50 -7.54 -2.06
N LYS A 2 -22.67 -8.77 -2.59
CA LYS A 2 -22.03 -9.22 -3.87
C LYS A 2 -22.23 -8.28 -5.08
N TYR A 3 -23.41 -7.71 -5.26
CA TYR A 3 -23.70 -6.80 -6.38
C TYR A 3 -23.15 -5.39 -6.17
N LEU A 4 -23.19 -4.87 -4.94
CA LEU A 4 -22.64 -3.56 -4.59
C LEU A 4 -21.13 -3.52 -4.83
N ARG A 5 -20.41 -4.55 -4.39
CA ARG A 5 -18.96 -4.68 -4.63
C ARG A 5 -18.61 -4.71 -6.11
N LYS A 6 -19.36 -5.49 -6.91
CA LYS A 6 -19.16 -5.55 -8.37
C LYS A 6 -19.41 -4.20 -9.03
N ALA A 7 -20.44 -3.48 -8.59
CA ALA A 7 -20.75 -2.15 -9.11
C ALA A 7 -19.66 -1.14 -8.73
N LEU A 8 -19.16 -1.16 -7.50
CA LEU A 8 -18.08 -0.27 -7.04
C LEU A 8 -16.78 -0.52 -7.81
N ASN A 9 -16.39 -1.78 -8.01
CA ASN A 9 -15.20 -2.10 -8.81
C ASN A 9 -15.33 -1.67 -10.27
N LEU A 10 -16.50 -1.86 -10.88
CA LEU A 10 -16.73 -1.40 -12.25
C LEU A 10 -16.66 0.12 -12.33
N LEU A 11 -17.27 0.81 -11.37
CA LEU A 11 -17.22 2.26 -11.31
C LEU A 11 -15.78 2.76 -11.13
N GLN A 12 -14.99 2.11 -10.28
CA GLN A 12 -13.58 2.44 -10.11
C GLN A 12 -12.81 2.30 -11.41
N TYR A 13 -13.02 1.21 -12.15
CA TYR A 13 -12.40 1.01 -13.47
C TYR A 13 -12.77 2.16 -14.43
N LEU A 14 -14.04 2.54 -14.48
CA LEU A 14 -14.52 3.64 -15.34
C LEU A 14 -13.98 5.02 -14.94
N LEU A 15 -13.81 5.28 -13.63
CA LEU A 15 -13.24 6.54 -13.14
C LEU A 15 -11.74 6.65 -13.44
N GLN A 16 -11.03 5.53 -13.51
CA GLN A 16 -9.60 5.50 -13.79
C GLN A 16 -9.29 5.70 -15.28
N GLU A 17 -10.17 5.25 -16.17
CA GLU A 17 -9.93 5.24 -17.62
C GLU A 17 -10.21 6.61 -18.29
N ASP A 18 -11.16 7.39 -17.77
CA ASP A 18 -11.58 8.65 -18.41
C ASP A 18 -11.83 9.80 -17.43
N ASP A 19 -11.26 10.97 -17.75
CA ASP A 19 -11.48 12.22 -17.03
C ASP A 19 -12.95 12.68 -17.15
N SER A 20 -13.57 12.40 -18.30
CA SER A 20 -14.99 12.69 -18.52
C SER A 20 -15.89 11.87 -17.59
N GLY A 21 -15.52 10.61 -17.33
CA GLY A 21 -16.20 9.72 -16.40
C GLY A 21 -16.21 10.26 -14.98
N ARG A 22 -15.09 10.88 -14.55
CA ARG A 22 -14.99 11.51 -13.22
C ARG A 22 -15.85 12.76 -13.10
N SER A 23 -15.85 13.62 -14.12
CA SER A 23 -16.72 14.81 -14.17
C SER A 23 -18.22 14.47 -14.26
N ILE A 24 -18.58 13.38 -14.94
CA ILE A 24 -19.96 12.90 -14.97
C ILE A 24 -20.37 12.31 -13.61
N ALA A 25 -19.51 11.47 -13.02
CA ALA A 25 -19.79 10.88 -11.71
C ALA A 25 -19.93 11.97 -10.62
N ALA A 26 -19.09 12.98 -10.68
CA ALA A 26 -19.19 14.20 -9.93
C ALA A 26 -20.59 14.86 -10.03
N GLY A 27 -21.03 15.16 -11.25
CA GLY A 27 -22.33 15.77 -11.52
C GLY A 27 -23.53 14.91 -11.12
N LEU A 28 -23.37 13.58 -11.13
CA LEU A 28 -24.39 12.62 -10.69
C LEU A 28 -24.45 12.43 -9.15
N GLY A 29 -23.59 13.11 -8.39
CA GLY A 29 -23.60 13.05 -6.94
C GLY A 29 -22.90 11.83 -6.34
N PHE A 30 -22.05 11.14 -7.11
CA PHE A 30 -21.25 10.02 -6.60
C PHE A 30 -20.39 10.39 -5.39
N PRO A 31 -19.76 11.57 -5.26
CA PRO A 31 -19.04 11.94 -4.05
C PRO A 31 -19.86 11.76 -2.76
N ARG A 32 -21.12 12.18 -2.79
CA ARG A 32 -22.01 12.08 -1.63
C ARG A 32 -22.38 10.64 -1.32
N VAL A 33 -22.62 9.83 -2.35
CA VAL A 33 -22.88 8.39 -2.20
C VAL A 33 -21.65 7.68 -1.65
N MET A 34 -20.46 7.99 -2.16
CA MET A 34 -19.21 7.40 -1.71
C MET A 34 -18.89 7.77 -0.27
N MET A 35 -19.11 9.03 0.15
CA MET A 35 -19.00 9.40 1.57
C MET A 35 -19.93 8.56 2.45
N HIS A 36 -21.19 8.37 2.04
CA HIS A 36 -22.10 7.53 2.81
C HIS A 36 -21.64 6.06 2.90
N LEU A 37 -21.13 5.51 1.79
CA LEU A 37 -20.59 4.15 1.75
C LEU A 37 -19.29 3.99 2.54
N ALA A 38 -18.46 5.03 2.63
CA ALA A 38 -17.24 5.06 3.43
C ALA A 38 -17.54 5.05 4.94
N SER A 39 -18.76 5.39 5.36
CA SER A 39 -19.24 5.22 6.74
C SER A 39 -19.87 3.84 7.01
N SER A 40 -19.93 2.94 6.02
CA SER A 40 -20.46 1.58 6.22
C SER A 40 -19.58 0.77 7.16
N ASP A 41 -20.14 -0.16 7.95
CA ASP A 41 -19.37 -1.08 8.80
C ASP A 41 -18.57 -2.12 8.01
N ASP A 42 -19.02 -2.45 6.79
CA ASP A 42 -18.40 -3.43 5.91
C ASP A 42 -17.05 -2.92 5.36
N ALA A 43 -15.95 -3.57 5.73
CA ALA A 43 -14.60 -3.15 5.38
C ALA A 43 -14.37 -3.07 3.87
N GLU A 44 -14.84 -4.07 3.10
CA GLU A 44 -14.69 -4.09 1.64
C GLU A 44 -15.44 -2.92 0.99
N THR A 45 -16.69 -2.67 1.39
CA THR A 45 -17.50 -1.57 0.86
C THR A 45 -16.88 -0.21 1.20
N ARG A 46 -16.43 -0.05 2.44
CA ARG A 46 -15.77 1.16 2.91
C ARG A 46 -14.46 1.44 2.18
N GLU A 47 -13.60 0.43 2.02
CA GLU A 47 -12.34 0.55 1.28
C GLU A 47 -12.59 0.94 -0.18
N ALA A 48 -13.53 0.27 -0.85
CA ALA A 48 -13.89 0.58 -2.23
C ALA A 48 -14.45 2.00 -2.38
N ALA A 49 -15.24 2.46 -1.41
CA ALA A 49 -15.77 3.82 -1.39
C ALA A 49 -14.67 4.87 -1.17
N LEU A 50 -13.74 4.64 -0.23
CA LEU A 50 -12.59 5.50 0.02
C LEU A 50 -11.68 5.59 -1.23
N ARG A 51 -11.45 4.48 -1.92
CA ARG A 51 -10.76 4.49 -3.22
C ARG A 51 -11.49 5.34 -4.26
N GLY A 52 -12.81 5.16 -4.37
CA GLY A 52 -13.63 5.97 -5.27
C GLY A 52 -13.54 7.47 -4.96
N LEU A 53 -13.58 7.86 -3.69
CA LEU A 53 -13.36 9.25 -3.25
C LEU A 53 -11.96 9.75 -3.65
N LEU A 54 -10.93 8.92 -3.50
CA LEU A 54 -9.57 9.32 -3.85
C LEU A 54 -9.43 9.60 -5.35
N GLU A 55 -10.03 8.77 -6.20
CA GLU A 55 -10.02 9.00 -7.65
C GLU A 55 -10.84 10.25 -8.06
N LEU A 56 -11.93 10.54 -7.34
CA LEU A 56 -12.75 11.74 -7.57
C LEU A 56 -12.08 13.04 -7.09
N THR A 57 -11.22 12.96 -6.06
CA THR A 57 -10.47 14.11 -5.53
C THR A 57 -9.17 14.38 -6.28
N ARG A 58 -8.63 13.37 -6.98
CA ARG A 58 -7.40 13.48 -7.76
C ARG A 58 -7.63 14.32 -9.02
N GLU A 59 -7.49 15.63 -8.93
CA GLU A 59 -7.45 16.50 -10.11
C GLU A 59 -6.38 16.00 -11.11
N LYS A 60 -6.75 15.91 -12.39
CA LYS A 60 -5.73 15.94 -13.43
C LYS A 60 -5.31 17.40 -13.56
N ASN A 61 -4.01 17.62 -13.71
CA ASN A 61 -3.36 18.92 -13.70
C ASN A 61 -3.64 19.70 -15.01
N ASP A 62 -4.90 19.85 -15.41
CA ASP A 62 -5.34 20.45 -16.68
C ASP A 62 -5.95 21.86 -16.51
N GLY A 63 -5.83 22.44 -15.32
CA GLY A 63 -6.17 23.86 -15.08
C GLY A 63 -7.66 24.17 -15.04
N SER A 64 -8.53 23.17 -15.20
CA SER A 64 -9.97 23.30 -14.99
C SER A 64 -10.30 22.91 -13.54
N GLY A 65 -10.09 23.87 -12.63
CA GLY A 65 -10.22 23.72 -11.17
C GLY A 65 -11.64 23.46 -10.67
N SER A 66 -12.23 22.33 -11.05
CA SER A 66 -13.47 21.81 -10.50
C SER A 66 -13.25 20.38 -10.03
N SER A 67 -12.48 20.22 -8.96
CA SER A 67 -12.60 19.00 -8.16
C SER A 67 -14.05 18.91 -7.67
N SER A 68 -14.71 17.79 -7.98
CA SER A 68 -16.11 17.58 -7.61
C SER A 68 -16.38 17.57 -6.11
N ILE A 69 -15.36 17.19 -5.36
CA ILE A 69 -15.31 17.36 -3.92
C ILE A 69 -14.65 18.72 -3.72
N GLU A 70 -15.37 19.64 -3.09
CA GLU A 70 -14.77 20.89 -2.65
C GLU A 70 -13.58 20.51 -1.77
N LYS A 71 -12.37 20.91 -2.19
CA LYS A 71 -11.20 20.77 -1.32
C LYS A 71 -11.54 21.50 -0.03
N ARG A 72 -11.62 20.76 1.08
CA ARG A 72 -12.17 21.17 2.40
C ARG A 72 -13.67 20.99 2.62
N ASP A 73 -14.29 19.98 2.02
CA ASP A 73 -15.62 19.52 2.48
C ASP A 73 -15.52 19.09 3.97
N GLU A 74 -16.26 19.78 4.83
CA GLU A 74 -16.28 19.51 6.29
C GLU A 74 -16.87 18.14 6.62
N LYS A 75 -17.79 17.62 5.80
CA LYS A 75 -18.35 16.27 6.00
C LYS A 75 -17.33 15.20 5.67
N LEU A 76 -16.56 15.41 4.60
CA LEU A 76 -15.45 14.52 4.30
C LEU A 76 -14.40 14.56 5.41
N ARG A 77 -14.13 15.76 5.95
CA ARG A 77 -13.18 15.94 7.04
C ARG A 77 -13.62 15.15 8.27
N GLN A 78 -14.85 15.38 8.72
CA GLN A 78 -15.43 14.69 9.86
C GLN A 78 -15.42 13.18 9.67
N LEU A 79 -15.80 12.69 8.49
CA LEU A 79 -15.77 11.27 8.17
C LEU A 79 -14.35 10.70 8.33
N LEU A 80 -13.34 11.37 7.77
CA LEU A 80 -11.96 10.89 7.89
C LEU A 80 -11.47 10.96 9.34
N GLU A 81 -11.80 12.00 10.10
CA GLU A 81 -11.48 12.10 11.54
C GLU A 81 -12.09 10.94 12.34
N GLU A 82 -13.38 10.65 12.15
CA GLU A 82 -14.07 9.52 12.78
C GLU A 82 -13.42 8.17 12.42
N ARG A 83 -13.00 7.99 11.15
CA ARG A 83 -12.28 6.78 10.73
C ARG A 83 -10.89 6.69 11.36
N ILE A 84 -10.16 7.80 11.44
CA ILE A 84 -8.84 7.85 12.09
C ILE A 84 -8.97 7.48 13.57
N GLU A 85 -9.99 7.97 14.26
CA GLU A 85 -10.28 7.61 15.65
C GLU A 85 -10.64 6.12 15.80
N GLY A 86 -11.49 5.61 14.91
CA GLY A 86 -11.86 4.20 14.85
C GLY A 86 -10.63 3.29 14.67
N ILE A 87 -9.77 3.61 13.69
CA ILE A 87 -8.50 2.90 13.45
C ILE A 87 -7.57 3.02 14.65
N SER A 88 -7.46 4.20 15.26
CA SER A 88 -6.59 4.43 16.42
C SER A 88 -6.97 3.59 17.65
N SER A 89 -8.22 3.13 17.72
CA SER A 89 -8.76 2.32 18.80
C SER A 89 -8.70 0.82 18.52
N MET A 90 -8.25 0.41 17.33
CA MET A 90 -8.13 -1.00 16.94
C MET A 90 -6.94 -1.68 17.61
N SER A 91 -7.02 -3.01 17.75
CA SER A 91 -5.90 -3.84 18.22
C SER A 91 -4.82 -3.95 17.13
N GLN A 92 -3.59 -4.34 17.50
CA GLN A 92 -2.51 -4.51 16.54
C GLN A 92 -2.80 -5.60 15.49
N GLU A 93 -3.54 -6.64 15.87
CA GLU A 93 -3.99 -7.70 14.97
C GLU A 93 -4.96 -7.15 13.93
N ASP A 94 -5.94 -6.36 14.37
CA ASP A 94 -6.94 -5.73 13.50
C ASP A 94 -6.31 -4.69 12.59
N LEU A 95 -5.33 -3.92 13.08
CA LEU A 95 -4.57 -2.96 12.27
C LEU A 95 -3.92 -3.65 11.06
N GLY A 96 -3.44 -4.89 11.22
CA GLY A 96 -2.91 -5.70 10.13
C GLY A 96 -3.93 -6.03 9.02
N THR A 97 -5.23 -6.00 9.33
CA THR A 97 -6.31 -6.28 8.37
C THR A 97 -6.82 -5.04 7.62
N VAL A 98 -6.53 -3.84 8.15
CA VAL A 98 -6.96 -2.55 7.58
C VAL A 98 -5.80 -1.76 6.98
N LYS A 99 -4.77 -2.43 6.46
CA LYS A 99 -3.59 -1.78 5.84
C LYS A 99 -4.01 -0.81 4.72
N GLU A 100 -4.85 -1.29 3.81
CA GLU A 100 -5.33 -0.54 2.66
C GLU A 100 -6.21 0.64 3.09
N GLU A 101 -7.11 0.45 4.05
CA GLU A 101 -7.94 1.54 4.59
C GLU A 101 -7.07 2.66 5.18
N ARG A 102 -6.01 2.31 5.95
CA ARG A 102 -5.07 3.27 6.54
C ARG A 102 -4.37 4.12 5.48
N GLU A 103 -3.87 3.50 4.42
CA GLU A 103 -3.21 4.20 3.32
C GLU A 103 -4.15 5.11 2.54
N LEU A 104 -5.40 4.67 2.32
CA LEU A 104 -6.41 5.46 1.62
C LEU A 104 -6.83 6.69 2.42
N VAL A 105 -7.04 6.53 3.73
CA VAL A 105 -7.40 7.64 4.63
C VAL A 105 -6.29 8.69 4.68
N ASP A 106 -5.02 8.29 4.81
CA ASP A 106 -3.90 9.25 4.77
C ASP A 106 -3.76 9.91 3.39
N SER A 107 -3.91 9.14 2.32
CA SER A 107 -3.83 9.67 0.96
C SER A 107 -4.93 10.70 0.69
N LEU A 108 -6.18 10.41 1.07
CA LEU A 108 -7.30 11.33 0.97
C LEU A 108 -7.07 12.59 1.80
N TRP A 109 -6.61 12.43 3.04
CA TRP A 109 -6.34 13.56 3.93
C TRP A 109 -5.32 14.52 3.32
N ARG A 110 -4.21 13.97 2.80
CA ARG A 110 -3.17 14.73 2.14
C ARG A 110 -3.68 15.45 0.89
N VAL A 111 -4.46 14.77 0.05
CA VAL A 111 -4.99 15.34 -1.20
C VAL A 111 -5.99 16.48 -0.92
N CYS A 112 -6.86 16.31 0.08
CA CYS A 112 -7.92 17.28 0.37
C CYS A 112 -7.44 18.46 1.23
N TYR A 113 -6.56 18.23 2.19
CA TYR A 113 -6.21 19.22 3.22
C TYR A 113 -4.73 19.66 3.17
N ASN A 114 -3.87 19.00 2.39
CA ASN A 114 -2.43 19.29 2.29
C ASN A 114 -1.66 19.22 3.64
N GLU A 115 -2.17 18.41 4.57
CA GLU A 115 -1.62 18.26 5.92
C GLU A 115 -1.26 16.80 6.23
N PRO A 116 -0.46 16.54 7.28
CA PRO A 116 -0.36 15.21 7.87
C PRO A 116 -1.70 14.69 8.36
N SER A 117 -2.01 13.42 8.11
CA SER A 117 -3.06 12.75 8.88
C SER A 117 -2.52 12.38 10.27
N SER A 118 -3.39 12.37 11.28
CA SER A 118 -3.00 11.92 12.63
C SER A 118 -2.61 10.43 12.68
N LEU A 119 -2.96 9.62 11.67
CA LEU A 119 -2.45 8.24 11.56
C LEU A 119 -0.93 8.23 11.42
N ARG A 120 -0.38 9.16 10.64
CA ARG A 120 1.06 9.28 10.45
C ARG A 120 1.77 9.74 11.72
N GLU A 121 1.17 10.70 12.42
CA GLU A 121 1.72 11.21 13.70
C GLU A 121 1.73 10.13 14.78
N LYS A 122 0.72 9.25 14.80
CA LYS A 122 0.63 8.12 15.74
C LYS A 122 1.48 6.91 15.34
N GLY A 123 2.20 6.96 14.21
CA GLY A 123 2.97 5.82 13.71
C GLY A 123 2.11 4.63 13.30
N LEU A 124 0.86 4.88 12.92
CA LEU A 124 -0.11 3.83 12.55
C LEU A 124 -0.12 3.55 11.04
N LEU A 125 0.68 4.24 10.23
CA LEU A 125 0.78 3.94 8.80
C LEU A 125 1.70 2.74 8.56
N VAL A 126 1.33 1.92 7.57
CA VAL A 126 2.18 0.82 7.09
C VAL A 126 3.43 1.42 6.48
N LEU A 127 4.59 1.02 6.99
CA LEU A 127 5.86 1.47 6.44
C LEU A 127 6.24 0.58 5.23
N PRO A 128 6.77 1.17 4.15
CA PRO A 128 7.33 0.37 3.06
C PRO A 128 8.46 -0.52 3.62
N GLY A 129 8.28 -1.84 3.51
CA GLY A 129 9.23 -2.85 4.01
C GLY A 129 8.79 -3.64 5.23
N GLU A 130 7.66 -3.32 5.88
CA GLU A 130 7.15 -4.11 7.02
C GLU A 130 6.70 -5.53 6.65
N ASP A 131 6.37 -5.77 5.38
CA ASP A 131 6.02 -7.09 4.84
C ASP A 131 7.19 -7.75 4.08
N GLU A 132 8.35 -7.10 4.00
CA GLU A 132 9.52 -7.71 3.39
C GLU A 132 10.14 -8.70 4.39
N SER A 133 10.32 -9.95 3.94
CA SER A 133 11.11 -10.92 4.68
C SER A 133 12.47 -10.32 5.01
N PRO A 134 12.97 -10.41 6.26
CA PRO A 134 14.28 -9.92 6.61
C PRO A 134 15.31 -10.45 5.61
N PRO A 135 16.26 -9.62 5.14
CA PRO A 135 17.28 -10.10 4.23
C PRO A 135 17.96 -11.32 4.86
N ASP A 136 18.02 -12.43 4.13
CA ASP A 136 18.68 -13.63 4.62
C ASP A 136 20.20 -13.37 4.68
N VAL A 137 20.63 -12.85 5.82
CA VAL A 137 22.05 -12.60 6.10
C VAL A 137 22.75 -13.90 6.51
N ALA A 138 22.00 -14.89 7.01
CA ALA A 138 22.55 -16.15 7.52
C ALA A 138 23.05 -17.06 6.40
N SER A 139 22.31 -17.18 5.28
CA SER A 139 22.76 -18.01 4.15
C SER A 139 24.05 -17.50 3.50
N LYS A 140 24.32 -16.19 3.55
CA LYS A 140 25.57 -15.59 3.05
C LYS A 140 26.77 -15.86 3.96
N LEU A 141 26.56 -15.99 5.28
CA LEU A 141 27.62 -16.32 6.24
C LEU A 141 27.85 -17.82 6.38
N PHE A 142 26.80 -18.62 6.17
CA PHE A 142 26.77 -20.06 6.38
C PHE A 142 26.39 -20.80 5.10
N GLU A 143 27.08 -20.51 3.98
CA GLU A 143 27.11 -21.50 2.91
C GLU A 143 27.82 -22.76 3.45
N PRO A 144 27.12 -23.91 3.56
CA PRO A 144 27.77 -25.13 3.99
C PRO A 144 28.86 -25.47 2.97
N PRO A 145 30.09 -25.83 3.40
CA PRO A 145 31.22 -26.14 2.51
C PRO A 145 30.90 -27.16 1.40
N LEU A 146 29.87 -27.98 1.64
CA LEU A 146 29.34 -28.97 0.71
C LEU A 146 28.72 -28.36 -0.56
N ARG A 147 28.21 -27.12 -0.54
CA ARG A 147 27.71 -26.40 -1.73
C ARG A 147 28.82 -25.67 -2.48
N ALA A 148 29.81 -25.11 -1.78
CA ALA A 148 30.97 -24.48 -2.40
C ALA A 148 31.80 -25.45 -3.26
N SER A 149 31.93 -26.71 -2.82
CA SER A 149 32.65 -27.76 -3.56
C SER A 149 31.89 -28.27 -4.80
N ALA A 150 30.56 -28.18 -4.82
CA ALA A 150 29.74 -28.64 -5.93
C ALA A 150 29.73 -27.68 -7.13
N ALA A 151 30.03 -26.39 -6.94
CA ALA A 151 30.09 -25.39 -8.00
C ALA A 151 31.44 -25.40 -8.75
N ASN A 152 32.51 -25.91 -8.14
CA ASN A 152 33.86 -25.84 -8.70
C ASN A 152 34.22 -26.99 -9.67
N ARG A 153 33.30 -27.94 -9.91
CA ARG A 153 33.53 -29.06 -10.84
C ARG A 153 33.43 -28.69 -12.33
N ASN A 154 33.07 -27.44 -12.64
CA ASN A 154 33.07 -26.93 -14.02
C ASN A 154 34.35 -26.16 -14.39
N ALA A 155 35.38 -26.14 -13.53
CA ALA A 155 36.66 -25.51 -13.81
C ALA A 155 37.81 -26.51 -13.59
N THR A 156 37.91 -27.53 -14.45
CA THR A 156 39.11 -28.37 -14.51
C THR A 156 39.73 -28.28 -15.89
N GLU A 157 40.61 -27.30 -16.10
CA GLU A 157 41.77 -27.51 -16.96
C GLU A 157 43.01 -26.78 -16.40
N LYS A 158 44.08 -27.57 -16.24
CA LYS A 158 45.52 -27.25 -16.14
C LYS A 158 46.14 -27.11 -14.73
N LYS A 159 46.92 -28.17 -14.39
CA LYS A 159 48.36 -28.23 -14.00
C LYS A 159 48.89 -27.08 -13.11
N GLU A 160 49.71 -27.29 -12.08
CA GLU A 160 50.88 -28.16 -11.97
C GLU A 160 51.39 -28.19 -10.51
N GLU A 161 51.85 -29.37 -10.07
CA GLU A 161 52.93 -29.71 -9.12
C GLU A 161 52.96 -29.36 -7.61
N PRO A 162 53.60 -30.24 -6.78
CA PRO A 162 53.32 -30.38 -5.35
C PRO A 162 54.45 -29.90 -4.44
N ILE A 163 54.13 -29.23 -3.33
CA ILE A 163 55.11 -28.87 -2.30
C ILE A 163 55.09 -29.94 -1.19
N LYS A 164 56.13 -30.79 -1.18
CA LYS A 164 56.48 -31.70 -0.07
C LYS A 164 57.25 -30.93 1.00
N LEU A 165 56.84 -31.02 2.27
CA LEU A 165 57.70 -30.73 3.42
C LEU A 165 57.47 -31.77 4.52
N LEU A 166 58.47 -32.62 4.69
CA LEU A 166 58.60 -33.67 5.69
C LEU A 166 59.04 -33.05 7.01
N GLY A 167 58.30 -33.30 8.10
CA GLY A 167 58.72 -32.90 9.45
C GLY A 167 59.80 -33.83 10.02
N PRO A 168 60.74 -33.34 10.84
CA PRO A 168 61.79 -34.17 11.42
C PRO A 168 61.42 -34.67 12.82
N ALA A 169 61.90 -35.87 13.19
CA ALA A 169 62.47 -36.24 14.51
C ALA A 169 62.64 -37.77 14.63
N PRO A 170 63.38 -38.23 15.65
CA PRO A 170 64.82 -38.52 15.70
C PRO A 170 65.21 -39.93 15.23
#